data_AF-A0A4Z1KA68-F1
#
_entry.id   AF-A0A4Z1KA68-F1
#
_cell.length_a   1.000
_cell.length_b   1.000
_cell.length_c   1.000
_cell.angle_alpha   90.00
_cell.angle_beta   90.00
_cell.angle_gamma   90.00
#
_symmetry.space_group_name_H-M   'P 1'
#
loop_
_entity.id
_entity.type
_entity.pdbx_description
1 polymer ?
#
loop_
_entity_poly.entity_id
_entity_poly.type
_entity_poly.pdbx_seq_one_letter_code
_entity_poly.pdbx_strand_id
1 'polypeptide(L)'
;MSASTSLPSSIKIVDTMPSLISFLDDLTSALTIPTCTSTLYLSISPRNITTPSILIIHWIPPHLHGAAQNNPTYLLDLSTLSAKTLVNTHSSQRSLTIMQFTHAPSPGQAFEADIPEYISLRNLFESPHISKVVFDVRDISHFLYTECHISLAGVKDLQLMELAVRDVGKDNLGDLAKCVELHSPLSSALKKEWEAKRVALLTIESQPCEQRPMRQDTMQYYAGEVNMLPGIYRVLCTKLRTEKLSFWRNEIETTTKNRIEASQSPIYNIVEKNRAWGSWTEEYLEVASESWNKDMFNRAGGSEEAEADRFEEVLEIMRERRVLDETEFANKRRSG
;
A
#
# COMPACT_ATOMS: atom_id res chain seq x y z
N MET A 1 12.34 -23.04 27.98
CA MET A 1 11.04 -22.35 28.05
C MET A 1 11.16 -21.08 27.22
N SER A 2 10.84 -21.17 25.93
CA SER A 2 10.92 -20.07 24.97
C SER A 2 9.58 -19.34 24.96
N ALA A 3 9.53 -18.16 25.56
CA ALA A 3 8.38 -17.26 25.47
C ALA A 3 8.23 -16.79 24.02
N SER A 4 7.22 -17.33 23.34
CA SER A 4 6.67 -16.82 22.10
C SER A 4 6.06 -15.44 22.38
N THR A 5 6.85 -14.37 22.26
CA THR A 5 6.29 -13.02 22.22
C THR A 5 5.96 -12.67 20.78
N SER A 6 4.85 -13.22 20.28
CA SER A 6 4.12 -12.58 19.19
C SER A 6 3.77 -11.16 19.64
N LEU A 7 4.08 -10.14 18.82
CA LEU A 7 3.67 -8.75 19.09
C LEU A 7 2.17 -8.72 19.42
N PRO A 8 1.76 -8.34 20.64
CA PRO A 8 0.35 -8.30 21.01
C PRO A 8 -0.28 -7.06 20.39
N SER A 9 -0.62 -7.12 19.10
CA SER A 9 -1.54 -6.15 18.53
C SER A 9 -2.92 -6.43 19.12
N SER A 10 -3.56 -5.42 19.70
CA SER A 10 -4.97 -5.49 20.09
C SER A 10 -5.81 -5.66 18.82
N ILE A 11 -6.41 -6.83 18.62
CA ILE A 11 -7.28 -7.09 17.46
C ILE A 11 -8.71 -6.72 17.87
N LYS A 12 -9.33 -5.81 17.13
CA LYS A 12 -10.74 -5.43 17.30
C LYS A 12 -11.54 -5.93 16.10
N ILE A 13 -12.60 -6.69 16.34
CA ILE A 13 -13.53 -7.11 15.29
C ILE A 13 -14.59 -6.03 15.12
N VAL A 14 -14.91 -5.72 13.87
CA VAL A 14 -15.95 -4.77 13.48
C VAL A 14 -16.94 -5.53 12.59
N ASP A 15 -17.99 -6.06 13.21
CA ASP A 15 -18.97 -6.96 12.59
C ASP A 15 -20.43 -6.51 12.83
N THR A 16 -20.62 -5.44 13.61
CA THR A 16 -21.93 -4.85 13.95
C THR A 16 -21.92 -3.33 13.76
N MET A 17 -23.12 -2.75 13.60
CA MET A 17 -23.27 -1.29 13.51
C MET A 17 -22.63 -0.52 14.68
N PRO A 18 -22.85 -0.87 15.95
CA PRO A 18 -22.19 -0.19 17.06
C PRO A 18 -20.65 -0.29 17.01
N SER A 19 -20.11 -1.45 16.63
CA SER A 19 -18.66 -1.62 16.47
C SER A 19 -18.07 -0.77 15.33
N LEU A 20 -18.84 -0.60 14.23
CA LEU A 20 -18.45 0.25 13.10
C LEU A 20 -18.44 1.73 13.49
N ILE A 21 -19.49 2.19 14.19
CA ILE A 21 -19.56 3.55 14.70
C ILE A 21 -18.40 3.81 15.67
N SER A 22 -18.14 2.88 16.60
CA SER A 22 -17.01 2.99 17.54
C SER A 22 -15.66 3.06 16.82
N PHE A 23 -15.46 2.29 15.76
CA PHE A 23 -14.25 2.36 14.93
C PHE A 23 -14.11 3.73 14.24
N LEU A 24 -15.20 4.26 13.66
CA LEU A 24 -15.20 5.57 13.03
C LEU A 24 -14.94 6.69 14.05
N ASP A 25 -15.48 6.59 15.25
CA ASP A 25 -15.24 7.53 16.35
C ASP A 25 -13.77 7.50 16.83
N ASP A 26 -13.17 6.30 16.94
CA ASP A 26 -11.75 6.12 17.27
C ASP A 26 -10.84 6.81 16.23
N LEU A 27 -11.15 6.64 14.93
CA LEU A 27 -10.40 7.29 13.84
C LEU A 27 -10.60 8.81 13.80
N THR A 28 -11.85 9.24 13.92
CA THR A 28 -12.28 10.65 13.94
C THR A 28 -11.53 11.42 15.01
N SER A 29 -11.48 10.88 16.23
CA SER A 29 -10.81 11.47 17.38
C SER A 29 -9.34 11.77 17.10
N ALA A 30 -8.68 10.97 16.26
CA ALA A 30 -7.25 11.10 16.02
C ALA A 30 -6.88 11.87 14.74
N LEU A 31 -7.84 12.06 13.82
CA LEU A 31 -7.67 12.91 12.64
C LEU A 31 -7.78 14.42 12.96
N THR A 32 -8.23 14.80 14.15
CA THR A 32 -8.34 16.19 14.61
C THR A 32 -7.01 16.85 15.00
N ILE A 33 -5.91 16.09 15.05
CA ILE A 33 -4.62 16.60 15.51
C ILE A 33 -3.92 17.32 14.33
N PRO A 34 -3.61 18.64 14.43
CA PRO A 34 -3.22 19.47 13.30
C PRO A 34 -1.96 19.07 12.52
N THR A 35 -1.05 18.32 13.11
CA THR A 35 0.25 17.95 12.51
C THR A 35 0.23 16.56 11.84
N CYS A 36 -0.95 15.95 11.71
CA CYS A 36 -1.10 14.53 11.40
C CYS A 36 -1.17 14.20 9.90
N THR A 37 -0.15 13.54 9.37
CA THR A 37 -0.26 12.74 8.14
C THR A 37 -0.73 11.33 8.49
N SER A 38 -2.00 11.19 8.90
CA SER A 38 -2.58 9.88 9.20
C SER A 38 -2.45 8.93 8.00
N THR A 39 -1.90 7.75 8.26
CA THR A 39 -1.71 6.70 7.25
C THR A 39 -2.48 5.45 7.67
N LEU A 40 -3.29 4.95 6.74
CA LEU A 40 -4.03 3.69 6.88
C LEU A 40 -3.28 2.59 6.16
N TYR A 41 -3.12 1.43 6.80
CA TYR A 41 -2.53 0.25 6.20
C TYR A 41 -3.64 -0.75 5.95
N LEU A 42 -3.90 -1.07 4.69
CA LEU A 42 -5.04 -1.88 4.29
C LEU A 42 -4.59 -3.21 3.69
N SER A 43 -5.35 -4.25 3.98
CA SER A 43 -5.31 -5.52 3.29
C SER A 43 -6.71 -6.13 3.24
N ILE A 44 -6.92 -7.11 2.38
CA ILE A 44 -8.15 -7.91 2.33
C ILE A 44 -7.79 -9.38 2.49
N SER A 45 -8.74 -10.18 3.01
CA SER A 45 -8.61 -11.64 3.06
C SER A 45 -8.33 -12.23 1.66
N PRO A 46 -7.64 -13.38 1.55
CA PRO A 46 -6.92 -13.81 0.36
C PRO A 46 -7.76 -13.95 -0.92
N ARG A 47 -7.01 -13.82 -2.01
CA ARG A 47 -7.36 -13.56 -3.42
C ARG A 47 -8.16 -14.66 -4.14
N ASN A 48 -8.58 -15.71 -3.45
CA ASN A 48 -9.28 -16.87 -4.03
C ASN A 48 -10.80 -16.81 -3.89
N ILE A 49 -11.34 -15.71 -3.38
CA ILE A 49 -12.77 -15.48 -3.31
C ILE A 49 -13.11 -14.41 -4.32
N THR A 50 -14.20 -14.60 -5.05
CA THR A 50 -14.82 -13.56 -5.88
C THR A 50 -15.21 -12.33 -5.06
N THR A 51 -15.38 -12.49 -3.74
CA THR A 51 -15.72 -11.43 -2.79
C THR A 51 -14.93 -11.62 -1.48
N PRO A 52 -13.96 -10.75 -1.13
CA PRO A 52 -13.31 -10.81 0.18
C PRO A 52 -14.34 -10.63 1.29
N SER A 53 -14.22 -11.44 2.33
CA SER A 53 -15.12 -11.41 3.49
C SER A 53 -14.62 -10.48 4.60
N ILE A 54 -13.34 -10.10 4.58
CA ILE A 54 -12.72 -9.30 5.64
C ILE A 54 -11.86 -8.19 5.04
N LEU A 55 -12.10 -6.96 5.50
CA LEU A 55 -11.23 -5.81 5.27
C LEU A 55 -10.39 -5.58 6.53
N ILE A 56 -9.08 -5.60 6.37
CA ILE A 56 -8.12 -5.50 7.46
C ILE A 56 -7.56 -4.09 7.44
N ILE A 57 -7.74 -3.36 8.55
CA ILE A 57 -7.28 -1.98 8.69
C ILE A 57 -6.34 -1.92 9.90
N HIS A 58 -5.05 -1.75 9.63
CA HIS A 58 -4.11 -1.32 10.65
C HIS A 58 -3.93 0.18 10.56
N TRP A 59 -4.11 0.85 11.68
CA TRP A 59 -4.01 2.30 11.76
C TRP A 59 -2.98 2.67 12.81
N ILE A 60 -2.07 3.57 12.43
CA ILE A 60 -1.07 4.13 13.33
C ILE A 60 -1.46 5.59 13.59
N PRO A 61 -1.89 5.93 14.81
CA PRO A 61 -2.10 7.31 15.21
C PRO A 61 -0.76 8.07 15.12
N PRO A 62 -0.74 9.31 14.63
CA PRO A 62 0.54 9.96 14.36
C PRO A 62 1.37 10.29 15.60
N HIS A 63 0.73 10.40 16.78
CA HIS A 63 1.42 10.55 18.07
C HIS A 63 2.14 9.27 18.55
N LEU A 64 1.95 8.13 17.87
CA LEU A 64 2.55 6.83 18.21
C LEU A 64 3.47 6.28 17.12
N HIS A 65 3.93 7.10 16.15
CA HIS A 65 4.90 6.65 15.14
C HIS A 65 6.22 6.09 15.73
N GLY A 66 6.51 6.33 17.02
CA GLY A 66 7.62 5.71 17.77
C GLY A 66 7.22 4.58 18.73
N ALA A 67 5.93 4.36 18.99
CA ALA A 67 5.40 3.37 19.93
C ALA A 67 4.42 2.42 19.22
N ALA A 68 4.92 1.69 18.22
CA ALA A 68 4.13 0.80 17.36
C ALA A 68 3.49 -0.41 18.09
N GLN A 69 3.73 -0.58 19.40
CA GLN A 69 3.44 -1.84 20.08
C GLN A 69 1.98 -2.02 20.53
N ASN A 70 1.13 -0.97 20.53
CA ASN A 70 -0.23 -1.04 21.08
C ASN A 70 -1.34 -0.55 20.13
N ASN A 71 -1.05 -0.30 18.86
CA ASN A 71 -2.08 0.19 17.94
C ASN A 71 -3.06 -0.94 17.59
N PRO A 72 -4.38 -0.69 17.65
CA PRO A 72 -5.36 -1.71 17.33
C PRO A 72 -5.35 -2.00 15.83
N THR A 73 -5.48 -3.28 15.51
CA THR A 73 -5.78 -3.73 14.15
C THR A 73 -7.25 -4.10 14.08
N TYR A 74 -7.97 -3.46 13.16
CA TYR A 74 -9.39 -3.67 12.97
C TYR A 74 -9.62 -4.70 11.87
N LEU A 75 -10.42 -5.72 12.18
CA LEU A 75 -10.91 -6.70 11.22
C LEU A 75 -12.38 -6.40 10.96
N LEU A 76 -12.67 -5.76 9.82
CA LEU A 76 -14.03 -5.45 9.39
C LEU A 76 -14.60 -6.67 8.68
N ASP A 77 -15.61 -7.30 9.27
CA ASP A 77 -16.31 -8.43 8.68
C ASP A 77 -17.39 -7.93 7.72
N LEU A 78 -17.10 -8.06 6.43
CA LEU A 78 -17.94 -7.55 5.34
C LEU A 78 -19.10 -8.51 5.03
N SER A 79 -19.02 -9.75 5.52
CA SER A 79 -20.13 -10.70 5.38
C SER A 79 -21.29 -10.37 6.33
N THR A 80 -21.00 -9.77 7.48
CA THR A 80 -22.00 -9.35 8.46
C THR A 80 -22.42 -7.89 8.25
N LEU A 81 -21.47 -7.03 7.83
CA LEU A 81 -21.73 -5.64 7.50
C LEU A 81 -22.07 -5.51 6.02
N SER A 82 -23.34 -5.30 5.68
CA SER A 82 -23.72 -5.07 4.28
C SER A 82 -22.93 -3.90 3.68
N ALA A 83 -22.62 -3.94 2.39
CA ALA A 83 -21.91 -2.83 1.74
C ALA A 83 -22.61 -1.46 1.91
N LYS A 84 -23.96 -1.46 1.91
CA LYS A 84 -24.75 -0.26 2.19
C LYS A 84 -24.52 0.27 3.60
N THR A 85 -24.34 -0.63 4.57
CA THR A 85 -24.01 -0.32 5.95
C THR A 85 -22.65 0.37 6.04
N LEU A 86 -21.63 -0.13 5.35
CA LEU A 86 -20.29 0.45 5.36
C LEU A 86 -20.26 1.89 4.83
N VAL A 87 -21.05 2.17 3.79
CA VAL A 87 -21.07 3.48 3.13
C VAL A 87 -21.85 4.54 3.91
N ASN A 88 -23.02 4.17 4.43
CA ASN A 88 -23.96 5.12 5.02
C ASN A 88 -23.78 5.31 6.53
N THR A 89 -22.84 4.60 7.15
CA THR A 89 -22.54 4.75 8.57
C THR A 89 -21.56 5.88 8.78
N HIS A 90 -21.82 6.65 9.83
CA HIS A 90 -21.11 7.87 10.17
C HIS A 90 -20.64 7.82 11.62
N SER A 91 -19.56 8.55 11.92
CA SER A 91 -19.13 8.83 13.29
C SER A 91 -20.27 9.47 14.10
N SER A 92 -20.29 9.22 15.40
CA SER A 92 -21.22 9.85 16.34
C SER A 92 -20.92 11.35 16.53
N GLN A 93 -19.66 11.74 16.38
CA GLN A 93 -19.23 13.15 16.44
C GLN A 93 -19.61 13.91 15.16
N ARG A 94 -20.15 15.12 15.35
CA ARG A 94 -20.74 16.00 14.32
C ARG A 94 -19.83 17.12 13.80
N SER A 95 -18.55 17.14 14.15
CA SER A 95 -17.67 18.20 13.66
C SER A 95 -16.21 17.77 13.75
N LEU A 96 -15.52 17.85 12.61
CA LEU A 96 -14.08 17.71 12.54
C LEU A 96 -13.48 18.99 12.00
N THR A 97 -12.33 19.37 12.55
CA THR A 97 -11.43 20.33 11.93
C THR A 97 -10.26 19.52 11.35
N ILE A 98 -10.34 19.09 10.10
CA ILE A 98 -9.19 18.47 9.41
C ILE A 98 -8.27 19.63 9.00
N MET A 99 -7.21 19.88 9.77
CA MET A 99 -6.18 20.84 9.35
C MET A 99 -5.27 20.17 8.31
N GLN A 100 -5.35 20.61 7.06
CA GLN A 100 -4.48 20.14 5.99
C GLN A 100 -3.16 20.93 6.00
N PHE A 101 -2.03 20.22 5.88
CA PHE A 101 -0.76 20.82 5.50
C PHE A 101 -0.20 20.10 4.28
N THR A 102 -0.18 20.78 3.13
CA THR A 102 0.73 20.44 2.04
C THR A 102 2.11 21.05 2.35
N HIS A 103 3.17 20.52 1.74
CA HIS A 103 4.55 20.95 1.92
C HIS A 103 4.69 22.49 1.99
N ALA A 104 5.30 22.99 3.07
CA ALA A 104 5.71 24.38 3.33
C ALA A 104 4.80 25.45 2.67
N PRO A 105 3.65 25.78 3.26
CA PRO A 105 2.91 26.94 2.81
C PRO A 105 3.70 28.20 3.22
N SER A 106 3.75 29.16 2.31
CA SER A 106 3.95 30.57 2.64
C SER A 106 3.05 30.93 3.84
N PRO A 107 3.52 31.72 4.82
CA PRO A 107 2.69 32.08 5.97
C PRO A 107 1.40 32.76 5.51
N GLY A 108 0.24 32.14 5.72
CA GLY A 108 -1.07 32.80 5.55
C GLY A 108 -2.13 32.14 4.67
N GLN A 109 -1.92 30.95 4.10
CA GLN A 109 -2.98 30.23 3.36
C GLN A 109 -3.32 28.89 4.03
N ALA A 110 -4.28 28.93 4.96
CA ALA A 110 -5.06 27.76 5.33
C ALA A 110 -6.23 27.68 4.34
N PHE A 111 -6.31 26.60 3.57
CA PHE A 111 -7.48 26.34 2.71
C PHE A 111 -8.59 25.74 3.58
N GLU A 112 -9.71 26.45 3.73
CA GLU A 112 -10.98 25.86 4.14
C GLU A 112 -11.46 24.96 2.99
N ALA A 113 -11.16 23.66 3.07
CA ALA A 113 -11.93 22.67 2.33
C ALA A 113 -13.25 22.42 3.09
N ASP A 114 -14.35 22.14 2.40
CA ASP A 114 -15.59 21.68 3.03
C ASP A 114 -15.30 20.41 3.83
N ILE A 115 -15.13 20.54 5.14
CA ILE A 115 -14.90 19.40 6.02
C ILE A 115 -16.25 18.73 6.23
N PRO A 116 -16.42 17.44 5.86
CA PRO A 116 -17.68 16.77 6.07
C PRO A 116 -18.02 16.74 7.57
N GLU A 117 -19.27 17.06 7.90
CA GLU A 117 -19.82 17.07 9.28
C GLU A 117 -19.66 15.72 9.99
N TYR A 118 -19.41 14.66 9.23
CA TYR A 118 -19.21 13.29 9.67
C TYR A 118 -18.11 12.57 8.87
N ILE A 119 -17.41 11.62 9.51
CA ILE A 119 -16.56 10.65 8.79
C ILE A 119 -17.38 9.39 8.49
N SER A 120 -17.34 8.98 7.23
CA SER A 120 -17.71 7.64 6.76
C SER A 120 -16.47 6.91 6.25
N LEU A 121 -16.59 5.58 6.10
CA LEU A 121 -15.57 4.78 5.39
C LEU A 121 -15.33 5.30 3.96
N ARG A 122 -16.40 5.70 3.26
CA ARG A 122 -16.32 6.30 1.93
C ARG A 122 -15.44 7.56 1.96
N ASN A 123 -15.78 8.55 2.77
CA ASN A 123 -15.02 9.82 2.82
C ASN A 123 -13.55 9.59 3.18
N LEU A 124 -13.29 8.64 4.08
CA LEU A 124 -11.94 8.24 4.47
C LEU A 124 -11.15 7.65 3.30
N PHE A 125 -11.75 6.70 2.57
CA PHE A 125 -11.12 5.96 1.48
C PHE A 125 -11.00 6.75 0.18
N GLU A 126 -11.95 7.64 -0.10
CA GLU A 126 -11.97 8.52 -1.28
C GLU A 126 -11.15 9.81 -1.09
N SER A 127 -10.70 10.12 0.14
CA SER A 127 -9.88 11.32 0.40
C SER A 127 -8.45 11.18 -0.15
N PRO A 128 -7.97 12.05 -1.04
CA PRO A 128 -6.59 12.01 -1.52
C PRO A 128 -5.56 12.42 -0.46
N HIS A 129 -6.00 13.09 0.60
CA HIS A 129 -5.13 13.63 1.66
C HIS A 129 -4.81 12.60 2.76
N ILE A 130 -5.65 11.58 2.90
CA ILE A 130 -5.40 10.48 3.84
C ILE A 130 -4.69 9.37 3.06
N SER A 131 -3.44 9.07 3.44
CA SER A 131 -2.64 8.07 2.74
C SER A 131 -3.12 6.65 3.05
N LYS A 132 -3.30 5.82 2.02
CA LYS A 132 -3.61 4.39 2.15
C LYS A 132 -2.44 3.58 1.63
N VAL A 133 -1.72 2.92 2.51
CA VAL A 133 -0.64 2.03 2.15
C VAL A 133 -1.21 0.63 1.96
N VAL A 134 -1.02 0.07 0.77
CA VAL A 134 -1.52 -1.26 0.40
C VAL A 134 -0.42 -2.02 -0.33
N PHE A 135 -0.39 -3.35 -0.19
CA PHE A 135 0.46 -4.18 -1.03
C PHE A 135 -0.37 -4.70 -2.21
N ASP A 136 -0.09 -4.21 -3.42
CA ASP A 136 -0.87 -4.48 -4.64
C ASP A 136 -2.33 -4.00 -4.54
N VAL A 137 -2.59 -2.78 -5.02
CA VAL A 137 -3.91 -2.11 -4.89
C VAL A 137 -5.05 -2.77 -5.66
N ARG A 138 -4.72 -3.60 -6.67
CA ARG A 138 -5.69 -4.05 -7.68
C ARG A 138 -6.91 -4.77 -7.08
N ASP A 139 -6.70 -5.72 -6.18
CA ASP A 139 -7.78 -6.54 -5.61
C ASP A 139 -8.68 -5.74 -4.66
N ILE A 140 -8.06 -4.96 -3.77
CA ILE A 140 -8.79 -4.12 -2.81
C ILE A 140 -9.58 -3.01 -3.51
N SER A 141 -9.01 -2.41 -4.56
CA SER A 141 -9.70 -1.37 -5.35
C SER A 141 -10.90 -1.94 -6.10
N HIS A 142 -10.73 -3.08 -6.78
CA HIS A 142 -11.84 -3.75 -7.46
C HIS A 142 -12.99 -4.03 -6.49
N PHE A 143 -12.70 -4.69 -5.36
CA PHE A 143 -13.70 -5.02 -4.37
C PHE A 143 -14.42 -3.79 -3.78
N LEU A 144 -13.66 -2.78 -3.35
CA LEU A 144 -14.26 -1.57 -2.77
C LEU A 144 -15.14 -0.83 -3.78
N TYR A 145 -14.78 -0.87 -5.06
CA TYR A 145 -15.57 -0.24 -6.11
C TYR A 145 -16.83 -1.03 -6.46
N THR A 146 -16.71 -2.35 -6.69
CA THR A 146 -17.84 -3.18 -7.12
C THR A 146 -18.84 -3.42 -6.01
N GLU A 147 -18.36 -3.77 -4.82
CA GLU A 147 -19.21 -4.16 -3.70
C GLU A 147 -19.64 -2.95 -2.88
N CYS A 148 -18.72 -2.00 -2.63
CA CYS A 148 -18.98 -0.87 -1.73
C CYS A 148 -19.23 0.46 -2.46
N HIS A 149 -19.06 0.52 -3.79
CA HIS A 149 -19.11 1.77 -4.56
C HIS A 149 -18.17 2.86 -4.03
N ILE A 150 -16.98 2.47 -3.54
CA ILE A 150 -15.96 3.36 -3.01
C ILE A 150 -14.77 3.41 -3.99
N SER A 151 -14.34 4.61 -4.39
CA SER A 151 -13.16 4.79 -5.24
C SER A 151 -11.92 5.19 -4.44
N LEU A 152 -10.94 4.30 -4.32
CA LEU A 152 -9.73 4.59 -3.53
C LEU A 152 -8.94 5.80 -4.09
N ALA A 153 -8.57 6.72 -3.20
CA ALA A 153 -7.64 7.81 -3.49
C ALA A 153 -6.51 7.89 -2.45
N GLY A 154 -5.41 8.59 -2.76
CA GLY A 154 -4.29 8.76 -1.83
C GLY A 154 -3.51 7.46 -1.56
N VAL A 155 -3.53 6.52 -2.52
CA VAL A 155 -2.92 5.19 -2.35
C VAL A 155 -1.39 5.24 -2.50
N LYS A 156 -0.69 4.44 -1.70
CA LYS A 156 0.74 4.11 -1.80
C LYS A 156 0.86 2.59 -2.01
N ASP A 157 1.09 2.18 -3.26
CA ASP A 157 1.22 0.76 -3.62
C ASP A 157 2.65 0.26 -3.32
N LEU A 158 2.80 -0.50 -2.24
CA LEU A 158 4.08 -1.03 -1.79
C LEU A 158 4.73 -1.97 -2.80
N GLN A 159 3.95 -2.67 -3.63
CA GLN A 159 4.50 -3.56 -4.65
C GLN A 159 5.21 -2.76 -5.74
N LEU A 160 4.65 -1.63 -6.16
CA LEU A 160 5.29 -0.72 -7.11
C LEU A 160 6.47 0.03 -6.48
N MET A 161 6.35 0.45 -5.23
CA MET A 161 7.47 1.05 -4.48
C MET A 161 8.64 0.08 -4.36
N GLU A 162 8.38 -1.20 -4.10
CA GLU A 162 9.40 -2.25 -4.06
C GLU A 162 10.04 -2.45 -5.43
N LEU A 163 9.24 -2.58 -6.49
CA LEU A 163 9.73 -2.72 -7.86
C LEU A 163 10.65 -1.55 -8.27
N ALA A 164 10.27 -0.32 -7.93
CA ALA A 164 11.03 0.89 -8.24
C ALA A 164 12.41 0.94 -7.59
N VAL A 165 12.54 0.44 -6.36
CA VAL A 165 13.82 0.47 -5.63
C VAL A 165 14.75 -0.68 -6.00
N ARG A 166 14.32 -1.61 -6.86
CA ARG A 166 15.20 -2.67 -7.35
C ARG A 166 16.24 -2.12 -8.30
N ASP A 167 17.44 -2.68 -8.23
CA ASP A 167 18.46 -2.42 -9.22
C ASP A 167 18.13 -3.09 -10.56
N VAL A 168 17.70 -4.35 -10.53
CA VAL A 168 17.38 -5.16 -11.73
C VAL A 168 16.02 -5.87 -11.59
N GLY A 169 15.50 -6.43 -12.69
CA GLY A 169 14.28 -7.24 -12.67
C GLY A 169 13.00 -6.44 -12.42
N LYS A 170 12.76 -5.42 -13.25
CA LYS A 170 11.52 -4.60 -13.26
C LYS A 170 10.40 -5.21 -14.11
N ASP A 171 10.71 -6.28 -14.82
CA ASP A 171 9.83 -7.10 -15.65
C ASP A 171 8.85 -7.96 -14.84
N ASN A 172 9.17 -8.26 -13.57
CA ASN A 172 8.37 -9.13 -12.71
C ASN A 172 8.04 -8.47 -11.36
N LEU A 173 6.79 -8.58 -10.93
CA LEU A 173 6.34 -8.09 -9.63
C LEU A 173 6.73 -9.06 -8.51
N GLY A 174 7.17 -8.51 -7.38
CA GLY A 174 7.39 -9.30 -6.17
C GLY A 174 6.07 -9.63 -5.49
N ASP A 175 6.02 -10.79 -4.83
CA ASP A 175 4.96 -11.07 -3.87
C ASP A 175 5.26 -10.43 -2.50
N LEU A 176 4.29 -10.49 -1.59
CA LEU A 176 4.44 -9.90 -0.26
C LEU A 176 5.58 -10.59 0.51
N ALA A 177 5.73 -11.91 0.37
CA ALA A 177 6.77 -12.66 1.08
C ALA A 177 8.18 -12.18 0.71
N LYS A 178 8.46 -12.00 -0.59
CA LYS A 178 9.73 -11.45 -1.06
C LYS A 178 9.94 -10.02 -0.59
N CYS A 179 8.89 -9.19 -0.61
CA CYS A 179 8.98 -7.82 -0.10
C CYS A 179 9.31 -7.79 1.41
N VAL A 180 8.69 -8.67 2.20
CA VAL A 180 8.97 -8.81 3.64
C VAL A 180 10.41 -9.27 3.87
N GLU A 181 10.86 -10.29 3.14
CA GLU A 181 12.22 -10.79 3.23
C GLU A 181 13.25 -9.67 3.02
N LEU A 182 13.09 -8.90 1.94
CA LEU A 182 14.06 -7.90 1.50
C LEU A 182 13.97 -6.56 2.24
N HIS A 183 12.77 -6.13 2.61
CA HIS A 183 12.53 -4.74 3.05
C HIS A 183 11.94 -4.61 4.46
N SER A 184 11.45 -5.70 5.06
CA SER A 184 10.93 -5.60 6.42
C SER A 184 12.07 -5.36 7.43
N PRO A 185 11.88 -4.42 8.39
CA PRO A 185 12.85 -4.18 9.46
C PRO A 185 12.87 -5.26 10.54
N LEU A 186 12.02 -6.29 10.42
CA LEU A 186 11.97 -7.42 11.35
C LEU A 186 13.28 -8.22 11.32
N SER A 187 13.60 -8.87 12.43
CA SER A 187 14.73 -9.80 12.50
C SER A 187 14.50 -11.03 11.60
N SER A 188 15.58 -11.68 11.15
CA SER A 188 15.48 -12.88 10.31
C SER A 188 14.68 -14.00 10.96
N ALA A 189 14.71 -14.12 12.30
CA ALA A 189 13.91 -15.10 13.03
C ALA A 189 12.40 -14.81 12.93
N LEU A 190 12.00 -13.54 13.13
CA LEU A 190 10.60 -13.12 13.03
C LEU A 190 10.07 -13.22 11.59
N LYS A 191 10.90 -12.91 10.59
CA LYS A 191 10.56 -13.12 9.16
C LYS A 191 10.26 -14.59 8.86
N LYS A 192 11.14 -15.50 9.32
CA LYS A 192 10.95 -16.96 9.17
C LYS A 192 9.71 -17.46 9.90
N GLU A 193 9.43 -16.96 11.10
CA GLU A 193 8.23 -17.32 11.86
C GLU A 193 6.96 -16.88 11.13
N TRP A 194 6.93 -15.65 10.63
CA TRP A 194 5.79 -15.14 9.85
C TRP A 194 5.58 -15.97 8.58
N GLU A 195 6.65 -16.25 7.83
CA GLU A 195 6.57 -17.04 6.61
C GLU A 195 6.07 -18.47 6.87
N ALA A 196 6.54 -19.11 7.94
CA ALA A 196 6.06 -20.43 8.34
C ALA A 196 4.55 -20.42 8.66
N LYS A 197 4.06 -19.38 9.36
CA LYS A 197 2.62 -19.20 9.63
C LYS A 197 1.82 -18.99 8.36
N ARG A 198 2.34 -18.18 7.42
CA ARG A 198 1.73 -17.94 6.12
C ARG A 198 1.56 -19.22 5.33
N VAL A 199 2.64 -19.99 5.17
CA VAL A 199 2.62 -21.27 4.44
C VAL A 199 1.65 -22.24 5.11
N ALA A 200 1.68 -22.37 6.43
CA ALA A 200 0.76 -23.25 7.15
C ALA A 200 -0.72 -22.89 6.91
N LEU A 201 -1.06 -21.60 6.87
CA LEU A 201 -2.44 -21.17 6.60
C LEU A 201 -2.85 -21.33 5.14
N LEU A 202 -1.94 -21.14 4.19
CA LEU A 202 -2.19 -21.43 2.77
C LEU A 202 -2.42 -22.92 2.50
N THR A 203 -1.92 -23.82 3.35
CA THR A 203 -2.14 -25.27 3.23
C THR A 203 -3.48 -25.75 3.81
N ILE A 204 -4.24 -24.90 4.51
CA ILE A 204 -5.56 -25.29 5.03
C ILE A 204 -6.57 -25.26 3.88
N GLU A 205 -7.11 -26.43 3.52
CA GLU A 205 -8.04 -26.61 2.38
C GLU A 205 -9.35 -25.83 2.52
N SER A 206 -9.81 -25.58 3.75
CA SER A 206 -10.97 -24.72 4.03
C SER A 206 -10.51 -23.28 4.18
N GLN A 207 -11.10 -22.35 3.44
CA GLN A 207 -10.82 -20.91 3.57
C GLN A 207 -11.01 -20.45 5.03
N PRO A 208 -9.93 -20.18 5.79
CA PRO A 208 -10.04 -19.97 7.24
C PRO A 208 -10.86 -18.72 7.62
N CYS A 209 -11.04 -17.81 6.65
CA CYS A 209 -11.81 -16.57 6.76
C CYS A 209 -13.33 -16.75 6.63
N GLU A 210 -13.84 -17.92 6.26
CA GLU A 210 -15.30 -18.15 6.13
C GLU A 210 -15.92 -18.70 7.44
N GLN A 211 -15.11 -19.30 8.31
CA GLN A 211 -15.60 -19.82 9.59
C GLN A 211 -16.08 -18.68 10.50
N ARG A 212 -17.25 -18.85 11.13
CA ARG A 212 -17.80 -17.93 12.13
C ARG A 212 -18.09 -18.66 13.44
N PRO A 213 -17.57 -18.18 14.59
CA PRO A 213 -16.63 -17.06 14.74
C PRO A 213 -15.27 -17.36 14.11
N MET A 214 -14.54 -16.32 13.68
CA MET A 214 -13.22 -16.48 13.07
C MET A 214 -12.23 -17.04 14.09
N ARG A 215 -11.41 -18.01 13.68
CA ARG A 215 -10.40 -18.58 14.57
C ARG A 215 -9.33 -17.54 14.92
N GLN A 216 -8.79 -17.65 16.13
CA GLN A 216 -7.80 -16.71 16.66
C GLN A 216 -6.48 -16.71 15.86
N ASP A 217 -6.04 -17.89 15.41
CA ASP A 217 -4.85 -18.03 14.57
C ASP A 217 -5.02 -17.32 13.21
N THR A 218 -6.21 -17.44 12.60
CA THR A 218 -6.58 -16.72 11.37
C THR A 218 -6.55 -15.20 11.58
N MET A 219 -7.16 -14.70 12.66
CA MET A 219 -7.15 -13.28 12.99
C MET A 219 -5.73 -12.74 13.19
N GLN A 220 -4.90 -13.47 13.92
CA GLN A 220 -3.51 -13.10 14.18
C GLN A 220 -2.67 -13.06 12.90
N TYR A 221 -2.92 -13.97 11.96
CA TYR A 221 -2.25 -13.95 10.68
C TYR A 221 -2.59 -12.70 9.87
N TYR A 222 -3.88 -12.40 9.69
CA TYR A 222 -4.32 -11.22 8.95
C TYR A 222 -3.84 -9.93 9.59
N ALA A 223 -3.89 -9.84 10.93
CA ALA A 223 -3.32 -8.72 11.65
C ALA A 223 -1.80 -8.62 11.42
N GLY A 224 -1.09 -9.75 11.45
CA GLY A 224 0.34 -9.83 11.17
C GLY A 224 0.73 -9.26 9.80
N GLU A 225 -0.04 -9.56 8.75
CA GLU A 225 0.22 -9.06 7.38
C GLU A 225 0.18 -7.53 7.30
N VAL A 226 -0.79 -6.87 7.94
CA VAL A 226 -0.88 -5.40 7.90
C VAL A 226 0.06 -4.72 8.90
N ASN A 227 0.39 -5.37 10.02
CA ASN A 227 1.23 -4.81 11.07
C ASN A 227 2.69 -4.57 10.62
N MET A 228 3.16 -5.29 9.59
CA MET A 228 4.51 -5.12 9.03
C MET A 228 4.62 -4.03 7.95
N LEU A 229 3.50 -3.69 7.29
CA LEU A 229 3.48 -2.70 6.21
C LEU A 229 4.05 -1.33 6.63
N PRO A 230 3.81 -0.80 7.85
CA PRO A 230 4.44 0.45 8.31
C PRO A 230 5.97 0.43 8.27
N GLY A 231 6.57 -0.68 8.70
CA GLY A 231 8.02 -0.84 8.71
C GLY A 231 8.60 -0.86 7.30
N ILE A 232 7.96 -1.64 6.41
CA ILE A 232 8.32 -1.75 4.99
C ILE A 232 8.16 -0.41 4.29
N TYR A 233 7.01 0.25 4.47
CA TYR A 233 6.71 1.56 3.90
C TYR A 233 7.78 2.58 4.25
N ARG A 234 8.17 2.69 5.52
CA ARG A 234 9.25 3.59 5.96
C ARG A 234 10.58 3.29 5.27
N VAL A 235 10.96 2.02 5.16
CA VAL A 235 12.21 1.61 4.48
C VAL A 235 12.16 2.01 3.00
N LEU A 236 11.07 1.72 2.30
CA LEU A 236 10.91 2.04 0.88
C LEU A 236 10.85 3.55 0.64
N CYS A 237 10.12 4.33 1.45
CA CYS A 237 10.14 5.79 1.40
C CYS A 237 11.56 6.35 1.57
N THR A 238 12.33 5.80 2.50
CA THR A 238 13.72 6.23 2.73
C THR A 238 14.58 6.02 1.48
N LYS A 239 14.46 4.84 0.85
CA LYS A 239 15.17 4.53 -0.41
C LYS A 239 14.73 5.46 -1.53
N LEU A 240 13.42 5.63 -1.72
CA LEU A 240 12.84 6.46 -2.77
C LEU A 240 13.10 7.97 -2.59
N ARG A 241 13.61 8.45 -1.45
CA ARG A 241 13.83 9.89 -1.22
C ARG A 241 14.95 10.47 -2.09
N THR A 242 15.87 9.65 -2.58
CA THR A 242 16.99 10.11 -3.41
C THR A 242 16.49 10.82 -4.67
N GLU A 243 17.18 11.89 -5.09
CA GLU A 243 16.82 12.64 -6.30
C GLU A 243 16.85 11.77 -7.56
N LYS A 244 17.79 10.81 -7.62
CA LYS A 244 17.91 9.80 -8.68
C LYS A 244 16.65 8.92 -8.87
N LEU A 245 15.75 8.90 -7.89
CA LEU A 245 14.50 8.11 -7.94
C LEU A 245 13.26 9.00 -8.07
N SER A 246 13.41 10.28 -8.43
CA SER A 246 12.30 11.21 -8.66
C SER A 246 11.37 10.76 -9.80
N PHE A 247 11.94 10.32 -10.92
CA PHE A 247 11.23 9.65 -12.01
C PHE A 247 10.36 8.50 -11.48
N TRP A 248 10.96 7.58 -10.69
CA TRP A 248 10.23 6.44 -10.14
C TRP A 248 9.09 6.82 -9.21
N ARG A 249 9.20 7.92 -8.45
CA ARG A 249 8.09 8.40 -7.62
C ARG A 249 6.89 8.81 -8.48
N ASN A 250 7.14 9.46 -9.62
CA ASN A 250 6.10 9.78 -10.61
C ASN A 250 5.49 8.51 -11.21
N GLU A 251 6.33 7.55 -11.62
CA GLU A 251 5.88 6.31 -12.22
C GLU A 251 5.05 5.45 -11.27
N ILE A 252 5.42 5.41 -9.98
CA ILE A 252 4.62 4.74 -8.94
C ILE A 252 3.23 5.38 -8.87
N GLU A 253 3.14 6.71 -8.84
CA GLU A 253 1.86 7.43 -8.74
C GLU A 253 0.98 7.18 -9.97
N THR A 254 1.54 7.37 -11.18
CA THR A 254 0.86 7.11 -12.46
C THR A 254 0.38 5.67 -12.55
N THR A 255 1.26 4.71 -12.27
CA THR A 255 0.93 3.27 -12.36
C THR A 255 -0.08 2.87 -11.29
N THR A 256 -0.02 3.45 -10.09
CA THR A 256 -1.02 3.22 -9.03
C THR A 256 -2.40 3.68 -9.50
N LYS A 257 -2.49 4.89 -10.08
CA LYS A 257 -3.74 5.41 -10.64
C LYS A 257 -4.29 4.52 -11.75
N ASN A 258 -3.44 4.10 -12.69
CA ASN A 258 -3.82 3.19 -13.77
C ASN A 258 -4.32 1.84 -13.24
N ARG A 259 -3.69 1.29 -12.19
CA ARG A 259 -4.14 0.05 -11.52
C ARG A 259 -5.52 0.20 -10.90
N ILE A 260 -5.79 1.35 -10.26
CA ILE A 260 -7.10 1.66 -9.68
C ILE A 260 -8.14 1.75 -10.80
N GLU A 261 -7.91 2.57 -11.82
CA GLU A 261 -8.85 2.72 -12.95
C GLU A 261 -9.13 1.40 -13.67
N ALA A 262 -8.10 0.62 -13.97
CA ALA A 262 -8.25 -0.69 -14.61
C ALA A 262 -9.04 -1.69 -13.73
N SER A 263 -8.82 -1.67 -12.42
CA SER A 263 -9.54 -2.54 -11.47
C SER A 263 -11.03 -2.25 -11.36
N GLN A 264 -11.46 -1.04 -11.74
CA GLN A 264 -12.87 -0.61 -11.70
C GLN A 264 -13.62 -0.96 -13.00
N SER A 265 -12.92 -1.49 -14.00
CA SER A 265 -13.52 -1.87 -15.27
C SER A 265 -14.46 -3.09 -15.11
N PRO A 266 -15.62 -3.12 -15.79
CA PRO A 266 -16.53 -4.28 -15.77
C PRO A 266 -15.91 -5.57 -16.32
N ILE A 267 -14.84 -5.47 -17.12
CA ILE A 267 -14.12 -6.62 -17.68
C ILE A 267 -12.89 -6.99 -16.85
N TYR A 268 -12.66 -6.34 -15.71
CA TYR A 268 -11.52 -6.65 -14.85
C TYR A 268 -11.63 -8.07 -14.30
N ASN A 269 -10.57 -8.87 -14.47
CA ASN A 269 -10.53 -10.24 -14.00
C ASN A 269 -9.40 -10.43 -12.97
N ILE A 270 -9.81 -10.74 -11.75
CA ILE A 270 -8.92 -10.98 -10.60
C ILE A 270 -7.99 -12.18 -10.85
N VAL A 271 -8.38 -13.15 -11.69
CA VAL A 271 -7.67 -14.42 -11.92
C VAL A 271 -6.70 -14.36 -13.12
N GLU A 272 -6.48 -13.19 -13.72
CA GLU A 272 -5.62 -13.08 -14.90
C GLU A 272 -4.16 -13.52 -14.65
N LYS A 273 -3.65 -14.38 -15.55
CA LYS A 273 -2.31 -15.00 -15.46
C LYS A 273 -1.15 -14.01 -15.59
N ASN A 274 -1.37 -12.85 -16.22
CA ASN A 274 -0.31 -11.86 -16.49
C ASN A 274 -0.11 -10.84 -15.36
N ARG A 275 -0.79 -11.00 -14.21
CA ARG A 275 -0.67 -10.09 -13.07
C ARG A 275 0.69 -10.09 -12.36
N ALA A 276 1.55 -11.05 -12.71
CA ALA A 276 2.93 -11.16 -12.24
C ALA A 276 3.92 -10.27 -13.02
N TRP A 277 3.53 -9.77 -14.20
CA TRP A 277 4.40 -8.93 -15.03
C TRP A 277 4.38 -7.48 -14.52
N GLY A 278 5.55 -6.85 -14.53
CA GLY A 278 5.71 -5.44 -14.24
C GLY A 278 5.02 -4.57 -15.29
N SER A 279 4.52 -3.40 -14.87
CA SER A 279 3.88 -2.43 -15.75
C SER A 279 4.88 -1.60 -16.59
N TRP A 280 6.18 -1.82 -16.38
CA TRP A 280 7.25 -1.00 -16.91
C TRP A 280 8.11 -1.82 -17.87
N THR A 281 7.63 -1.98 -19.10
CA THR A 281 8.45 -2.54 -20.18
C THR A 281 9.58 -1.59 -20.54
N GLU A 282 10.63 -2.10 -21.18
CA GLU A 282 11.75 -1.27 -21.64
C GLU A 282 11.27 -0.16 -22.59
N GLU A 283 10.46 -0.51 -23.59
CA GLU A 283 9.85 0.45 -24.53
C GLU A 283 9.01 1.52 -23.82
N TYR A 284 8.24 1.14 -22.79
CA TYR A 284 7.46 2.10 -22.01
C TYR A 284 8.37 3.06 -21.25
N LEU A 285 9.43 2.53 -20.62
CA LEU A 285 10.35 3.32 -19.81
C LEU A 285 11.15 4.32 -20.63
N GLU A 286 11.55 3.97 -21.85
CA GLU A 286 12.20 4.89 -22.79
C GLU A 286 11.29 6.11 -23.03
N VAL A 287 10.05 5.89 -23.47
CA VAL A 287 9.09 6.97 -23.75
C VAL A 287 8.73 7.77 -22.50
N ALA A 288 8.50 7.10 -21.37
CA ALA A 288 8.16 7.77 -20.11
C ALA A 288 9.31 8.65 -19.61
N SER A 289 10.56 8.18 -19.74
CA SER A 289 11.74 8.93 -19.32
C SER A 289 11.97 10.19 -20.16
N GLU A 290 11.80 10.10 -21.49
CA GLU A 290 11.88 11.26 -22.39
C GLU A 290 10.82 12.31 -22.05
N SER A 291 9.57 11.88 -21.84
CA SER A 291 8.48 12.77 -21.44
C SER A 291 8.78 13.46 -20.10
N TRP A 292 9.28 12.72 -19.11
CA TRP A 292 9.61 13.28 -17.80
C TRP A 292 10.76 14.29 -17.86
N ASN A 293 11.81 13.99 -18.64
CA ASN A 293 12.93 14.91 -18.86
C ASN A 293 12.47 16.22 -19.49
N LYS A 294 11.60 16.16 -20.50
CA LYS A 294 11.02 17.33 -21.15
C LYS A 294 10.19 18.18 -20.18
N ASP A 295 9.39 17.55 -19.34
CA ASP A 295 8.59 18.25 -18.33
C ASP A 295 9.46 18.91 -17.25
N MET A 296 10.51 18.23 -16.79
CA MET A 296 11.47 18.79 -15.85
C MET A 296 12.23 19.98 -16.46
N PHE A 297 12.60 19.89 -17.74
CA PHE A 297 13.24 20.98 -18.48
C PHE A 297 12.36 22.22 -18.56
N ASN A 298 11.10 22.04 -18.95
CA ASN A 298 10.12 23.13 -19.02
C ASN A 298 9.94 23.82 -17.66
N ARG A 299 10.05 23.08 -16.56
CA ARG A 299 9.99 23.61 -15.18
C ARG A 299 11.29 24.29 -14.74
N ALA A 300 12.44 23.88 -15.27
CA ALA A 300 13.76 24.34 -14.84
C ALA A 300 14.30 25.56 -15.62
N GLY A 301 13.61 26.03 -16.66
CA GLY A 301 14.00 27.25 -17.39
C GLY A 301 15.12 27.07 -18.43
N GLY A 302 15.42 25.82 -18.83
CA GLY A 302 16.08 25.45 -20.07
C GLY A 302 17.60 25.70 -20.24
N SER A 303 18.40 24.62 -20.22
CA SER A 303 19.67 24.54 -20.95
C SER A 303 19.90 23.10 -21.46
N GLU A 304 20.07 22.90 -22.76
CA GLU A 304 20.16 21.59 -23.45
C GLU A 304 21.38 20.75 -23.01
N GLU A 305 22.48 21.36 -22.53
CA GLU A 305 23.66 20.59 -22.06
C GLU A 305 23.39 19.72 -20.82
N ALA A 306 22.39 20.07 -20.01
CA ALA A 306 22.03 19.29 -18.81
C ALA A 306 21.10 18.09 -19.12
N GLU A 307 20.69 17.92 -20.38
CA GLU A 307 19.89 16.81 -20.91
C GLU A 307 20.77 15.59 -21.19
N ALA A 308 21.90 15.79 -21.88
CA ALA A 308 22.80 14.73 -22.28
C ALA A 308 23.41 14.00 -21.07
N ASP A 309 23.83 14.75 -20.04
CA ASP A 309 24.50 14.15 -18.88
C ASP A 309 23.56 13.28 -18.03
N ARG A 310 22.27 13.67 -17.90
CA ARG A 310 21.29 12.90 -17.10
C ARG A 310 20.70 11.72 -17.86
N PHE A 311 20.50 11.88 -19.17
CA PHE A 311 20.06 10.79 -20.04
C PHE A 311 21.14 9.71 -20.17
N GLU A 312 22.40 10.11 -20.35
CA GLU A 312 23.51 9.17 -20.42
C GLU A 312 23.76 8.49 -19.06
N GLU A 313 23.55 9.16 -17.92
CA GLU A 313 23.64 8.49 -16.61
C GLU A 313 22.58 7.38 -16.44
N VAL A 314 21.32 7.62 -16.84
CA VAL A 314 20.25 6.62 -16.73
C VAL A 314 20.47 5.46 -17.71
N LEU A 315 20.84 5.78 -18.96
CA LEU A 315 21.14 4.76 -19.96
C LEU A 315 22.40 3.97 -19.64
N GLU A 316 23.43 4.59 -19.06
CA GLU A 316 24.65 3.90 -18.67
C GLU A 316 24.38 2.96 -17.48
N ILE A 317 23.57 3.38 -16.50
CA ILE A 317 23.08 2.49 -15.44
C ILE A 317 22.32 1.29 -16.03
N MET A 318 21.51 1.49 -17.08
CA MET A 318 20.79 0.41 -17.75
C MET A 318 21.71 -0.49 -18.59
N ARG A 319 22.68 0.08 -19.31
CA ARG A 319 23.66 -0.65 -20.14
C ARG A 319 24.63 -1.45 -19.28
N GLU A 320 25.22 -0.86 -18.25
CA GLU A 320 26.09 -1.55 -17.29
C GLU A 320 25.36 -2.74 -16.65
N ARG A 321 24.07 -2.58 -16.34
CA ARG A 321 23.23 -3.65 -15.77
C ARG A 321 22.94 -4.77 -16.76
N ARG A 322 22.67 -4.45 -18.05
CA ARG A 322 22.47 -5.46 -19.11
C ARG A 322 23.73 -6.31 -19.31
N VAL A 323 24.92 -5.69 -19.26
CA VAL A 323 26.21 -6.39 -19.38
C VAL A 323 26.47 -7.31 -18.18
N LEU A 324 26.07 -6.91 -16.97
CA LEU A 324 26.17 -7.75 -15.77
C LEU A 324 25.26 -8.98 -15.83
N ASP A 325 24.02 -8.83 -16.31
CA ASP A 325 23.10 -9.95 -16.48
C ASP A 325 23.60 -10.95 -17.53
N GLU A 326 24.14 -10.49 -18.66
CA GLU A 326 24.70 -11.36 -19.70
C GLU A 326 25.96 -12.11 -19.23
N THR A 327 26.82 -11.45 -18.43
CA THR A 327 28.03 -12.07 -17.89
C THR A 327 27.72 -13.07 -16.77
N GLU A 328 26.72 -12.80 -15.93
CA GLU A 328 26.25 -13.74 -14.90
C GLU A 328 25.57 -14.97 -15.54
N PHE A 329 24.75 -14.76 -16.59
CA PHE A 329 24.16 -15.85 -17.36
C PHE A 329 25.21 -16.71 -18.08
N ALA A 330 26.25 -16.09 -18.64
CA ALA A 330 27.35 -16.78 -19.31
C ALA A 330 28.22 -17.58 -18.33
N ASN A 331 28.48 -17.05 -17.12
CA ASN A 331 29.25 -17.74 -16.08
C ASN A 331 28.47 -18.93 -15.48
N LYS A 332 27.15 -18.84 -15.41
CA LYS A 332 26.28 -19.94 -14.96
C LYS A 332 26.17 -21.10 -15.98
N ARG A 333 26.38 -20.82 -17.27
CA ARG A 333 26.49 -21.86 -18.33
C ARG A 333 27.86 -22.53 -18.40
N ARG A 334 28.91 -21.90 -17.86
CA ARG A 334 30.28 -22.48 -17.83
C ARG A 334 30.57 -23.31 -16.57
N SER A 335 29.69 -23.24 -15.57
CA SER A 335 29.84 -23.93 -14.28
C SER A 335 28.85 -25.10 -14.10
N GLY A 336 28.11 -25.48 -15.15
CA GLY A 336 27.16 -26.60 -15.19
C GLY A 336 27.65 -27.76 -16.04
#